data_AF-A0AAV9JFV1-F1
#
_entry.id   AF-A0AAV9JFV1-F1
#
_cell.length_a   1.000
_cell.length_b   1.000
_cell.length_c   1.000
_cell.angle_alpha   90.00
_cell.angle_beta   90.00
_cell.angle_gamma   90.00
#
_symmetry.space_group_name_H-M   'P 1'
#
loop_
_entity.id
_entity.type
_entity.pdbx_description
1 polymer ?
#
loop_
_entity_poly.entity_id
_entity_poly.type
_entity_poly.pdbx_seq_one_letter_code
_entity_poly.pdbx_strand_id
1 'polypeptide(L)'
;MSSSSTRSTWLEQQLHWYFKHVYHRLSQANVPNECNFILEQFANLLDISESDLVGTLQLRYTTGMDLDAYKKEVLSLRALKAEIAKQKQSGKLYEAAKCLANVGAELYKVGRGEEARDWCEWGAELEGVGWKIWEQERRWASSHGLS
;
A
#
# COMPACT_ATOMS: atom_id res chain seq x y z
N MET A 1 25.90 7.20 -21.96
CA MET A 1 24.51 7.59 -21.68
C MET A 1 23.76 6.33 -21.29
N SER A 2 23.58 6.10 -19.99
CA SER A 2 23.08 4.83 -19.47
C SER A 2 21.72 5.02 -18.83
N SER A 3 20.70 4.36 -19.41
CA SER A 3 19.48 3.88 -18.77
C SER A 3 18.62 4.88 -17.99
N SER A 4 17.99 5.83 -18.70
CA SER A 4 16.79 6.51 -18.19
C SER A 4 15.58 5.58 -18.17
N SER A 5 15.47 4.64 -19.13
CA SER A 5 14.30 3.76 -19.30
C SER A 5 14.22 2.61 -18.31
N THR A 6 15.33 2.19 -17.68
CA THR A 6 15.33 1.08 -16.71
C THR A 6 14.92 1.54 -15.32
N ARG A 7 15.19 2.80 -14.98
CA ARG A 7 14.86 3.38 -13.67
C ARG A 7 13.37 3.69 -13.52
N SER A 8 12.70 4.12 -14.59
CA SER A 8 11.24 4.35 -14.56
C SER A 8 10.49 3.03 -14.33
N THR A 9 10.87 1.95 -15.03
CA THR A 9 10.21 0.64 -14.89
C THR A 9 10.39 0.02 -13.50
N TRP A 10 11.57 0.18 -12.88
CA TRP A 10 11.78 -0.33 -11.52
C TRP A 10 10.98 0.46 -10.48
N LEU A 11 10.99 1.79 -10.56
CA LEU A 11 10.21 2.64 -9.66
C LEU A 11 8.71 2.35 -9.80
N GLU A 12 8.19 2.29 -11.03
CA GLU A 12 6.79 1.94 -11.30
C GLU A 12 6.41 0.60 -10.68
N GLN A 13 7.24 -0.44 -10.84
CA GLN A 13 7.01 -1.75 -10.21
C GLN A 13 6.99 -1.66 -8.68
N GLN A 14 7.88 -0.88 -8.07
CA GLN A 14 7.89 -0.64 -6.63
C GLN A 14 6.63 0.10 -6.18
N LEU A 15 6.20 1.13 -6.92
CA LEU A 15 4.98 1.89 -6.60
C LEU A 15 3.72 1.02 -6.71
N HIS A 16 3.62 0.17 -7.72
CA HIS A 16 2.56 -0.84 -7.80
C HIS A 16 2.59 -1.81 -6.62
N TRP A 17 3.78 -2.24 -6.18
CA TRP A 17 3.92 -3.09 -5.02
C TRP A 17 3.43 -2.39 -3.74
N TYR A 18 3.86 -1.14 -3.51
CA TYR A 18 3.40 -0.34 -2.37
C TYR A 18 1.88 -0.11 -2.41
N PHE A 19 1.32 0.20 -3.58
CA PHE A 19 -0.13 0.34 -3.75
C PHE A 19 -0.88 -0.91 -3.27
N LYS A 20 -0.50 -2.10 -3.74
CA LYS A 20 -1.15 -3.36 -3.35
C LYS A 20 -1.04 -3.60 -1.83
N HIS A 21 0.10 -3.26 -1.26
CA HIS A 21 0.37 -3.38 0.18
C HIS A 21 -0.48 -2.43 1.03
N VAL A 22 -0.57 -1.16 0.63
CA VAL A 22 -1.37 -0.16 1.33
C VAL A 22 -2.85 -0.45 1.16
N TYR A 23 -3.32 -0.62 -0.08
CA TYR A 23 -4.74 -0.81 -0.37
C TYR A 23 -5.33 -2.02 0.36
N HIS A 24 -4.64 -3.18 0.34
CA HIS A 24 -5.15 -4.36 1.05
C HIS A 24 -5.17 -4.19 2.57
N ARG A 25 -4.25 -3.43 3.15
CA ARG A 25 -4.25 -3.12 4.59
C ARG A 25 -5.40 -2.21 4.95
N LEU A 26 -5.60 -1.12 4.21
CA LEU A 26 -6.69 -0.18 4.42
C LEU A 26 -8.06 -0.85 4.24
N SER A 27 -8.22 -1.66 3.19
CA SER A 27 -9.45 -2.38 2.92
C SER A 27 -9.79 -3.37 4.05
N GLN A 28 -8.80 -4.13 4.54
CA GLN A 28 -9.01 -5.04 5.68
C GLN A 28 -9.06 -4.34 7.04
N ALA A 29 -8.65 -3.08 7.14
CA ALA A 29 -8.81 -2.24 8.31
C ALA A 29 -10.16 -1.49 8.30
N ASN A 30 -10.99 -1.69 7.27
CA ASN A 30 -12.32 -1.10 7.13
C ASN A 30 -12.33 0.44 7.23
N VAL A 31 -11.38 1.07 6.53
CA VAL A 31 -11.21 2.53 6.44
C VAL A 31 -11.43 2.99 4.99
N PRO A 32 -12.69 3.05 4.52
CA PRO A 32 -13.00 3.24 3.10
C PRO A 32 -12.61 4.61 2.55
N ASN A 33 -12.62 5.66 3.37
CA ASN A 33 -12.23 7.01 2.93
C ASN A 33 -10.74 7.05 2.60
N GLU A 34 -9.92 6.45 3.46
CA GLU A 34 -8.49 6.30 3.30
C GLU A 34 -8.16 5.39 2.11
N CYS A 35 -8.94 4.34 1.87
CA CYS A 35 -8.84 3.52 0.66
C CYS A 35 -9.04 4.34 -0.62
N ASN A 36 -10.11 5.12 -0.70
CA ASN A 36 -10.44 5.91 -1.89
C ASN A 36 -9.39 7.00 -2.12
N PHE A 37 -9.00 7.69 -1.06
CA PHE A 37 -7.94 8.70 -1.12
C PHE A 37 -6.65 8.13 -1.68
N ILE A 38 -6.16 7.01 -1.12
CA ILE A 38 -4.91 6.39 -1.58
C ILE A 38 -5.03 5.84 -3.01
N LEU A 39 -6.20 5.31 -3.40
CA LEU A 39 -6.43 4.87 -4.77
C LEU A 39 -6.23 6.02 -5.76
N GLU A 40 -6.86 7.17 -5.50
CA GLU A 40 -6.70 8.39 -6.30
C GLU A 40 -5.23 8.84 -6.34
N GLN A 41 -4.55 8.90 -5.19
CA GLN A 41 -3.16 9.35 -5.14
C GLN A 41 -2.19 8.44 -5.90
N PHE A 42 -2.35 7.11 -5.81
CA PHE A 42 -1.54 6.19 -6.59
C PHE A 42 -1.88 6.22 -8.07
N ALA A 43 -3.15 6.38 -8.45
CA ALA A 43 -3.56 6.52 -9.84
C ALA A 43 -2.89 7.75 -10.48
N ASN A 44 -2.91 8.89 -9.79
CA ASN A 44 -2.23 10.11 -10.20
C ASN A 44 -0.70 9.92 -10.26
N LEU A 45 -0.11 9.25 -9.27
CA LEU A 45 1.34 9.05 -9.22
C LEU A 45 1.86 8.16 -10.36
N LEU A 46 1.07 7.16 -10.76
CA LEU A 46 1.39 6.18 -11.79
C LEU A 46 0.92 6.59 -13.19
N ASP A 47 0.20 7.72 -13.31
CA ASP A 47 -0.41 8.21 -14.56
C ASP A 47 -1.29 7.16 -15.25
N ILE A 48 -2.16 6.50 -14.47
CA ILE A 48 -3.13 5.51 -14.95
C ILE A 48 -4.50 5.74 -14.32
N SER A 49 -5.55 5.19 -14.92
CA SER A 49 -6.90 5.31 -14.35
C SER A 49 -7.05 4.51 -13.05
N GLU A 50 -7.92 4.96 -12.15
CA GLU A 50 -8.28 4.20 -10.94
C GLU A 50 -8.80 2.80 -11.28
N SER A 51 -9.56 2.66 -12.37
CA SER A 51 -10.08 1.37 -12.85
C SER A 51 -8.95 0.42 -13.23
N ASP A 52 -7.96 0.89 -13.97
CA ASP A 52 -6.80 0.08 -14.37
C ASP A 52 -5.96 -0.31 -13.16
N LEU A 53 -5.74 0.64 -12.24
CA LEU A 53 -5.02 0.41 -10.99
C LEU A 53 -5.74 -0.62 -10.10
N VAL A 54 -7.06 -0.53 -9.94
CA VAL A 54 -7.88 -1.55 -9.26
C VAL A 54 -7.80 -2.90 -9.98
N GLY A 55 -7.73 -2.90 -11.31
CA GLY A 55 -7.48 -4.09 -12.12
C GLY A 55 -6.23 -4.86 -11.68
N THR A 56 -5.18 -4.15 -11.24
CA THR A 56 -3.92 -4.77 -10.75
C THR A 56 -4.06 -5.51 -9.41
N LEU A 57 -5.15 -5.29 -8.66
CA LEU A 57 -5.48 -6.01 -7.42
C LEU A 57 -6.09 -7.39 -7.71
N GLN A 58 -6.67 -7.57 -8.89
CA GLN A 58 -7.25 -8.82 -9.37
C GLN A 58 -6.33 -9.45 -10.41
N LEU A 59 -5.37 -10.26 -9.96
CA LEU A 59 -4.52 -11.01 -10.89
C LEU A 59 -5.38 -11.93 -11.76
N ARG A 60 -5.46 -11.63 -13.05
CA ARG A 60 -6.08 -12.48 -14.07
C ARG A 60 -4.98 -12.97 -15.00
N TYR A 61 -4.89 -14.29 -15.16
CA TYR A 61 -4.01 -14.85 -16.17
C TYR A 61 -4.61 -14.61 -17.56
N THR A 62 -3.86 -13.97 -18.44
CA THR A 62 -4.19 -13.86 -19.86
C THR A 62 -3.19 -14.63 -20.70
N THR A 63 -3.67 -15.29 -21.76
CA THR A 63 -2.83 -16.03 -22.71
C THR A 63 -1.74 -15.10 -23.26
N GLY A 64 -0.47 -15.52 -23.17
CA GLY A 64 0.70 -14.73 -23.56
C GLY A 64 1.47 -14.11 -22.40
N MET A 65 0.99 -14.22 -21.15
CA MET A 65 1.75 -13.86 -19.96
C MET A 65 2.79 -14.92 -19.60
N ASP A 66 3.88 -14.48 -18.97
CA ASP A 66 4.81 -15.37 -18.28
C ASP A 66 4.09 -16.05 -17.10
N LEU A 67 3.89 -17.36 -17.23
CA LEU A 67 3.18 -18.18 -16.25
C LEU A 67 3.91 -18.24 -14.90
N ASP A 68 5.24 -18.21 -14.88
CA ASP A 68 6.03 -18.29 -13.66
C ASP A 68 6.06 -16.96 -12.93
N ALA A 69 6.16 -15.85 -13.65
CA ALA A 69 5.99 -14.51 -13.08
C ALA A 69 4.59 -14.34 -12.48
N TYR A 70 3.55 -14.75 -13.21
CA TYR A 70 2.16 -14.72 -12.72
C TYR A 70 1.98 -15.56 -11.45
N LYS A 71 2.47 -16.81 -11.41
CA LYS A 71 2.39 -17.67 -10.23
C LYS A 71 3.09 -17.05 -9.01
N LYS A 72 4.28 -16.48 -9.21
CA LYS A 72 5.01 -15.79 -8.13
C LYS A 72 4.20 -14.64 -7.56
N GLU A 73 3.57 -13.84 -8.41
CA GLU A 73 2.77 -12.71 -7.95
C GLU A 73 1.49 -13.15 -7.24
N VAL A 74 0.81 -14.19 -7.72
CA VAL A 74 -0.34 -14.80 -7.02
C VAL A 74 0.05 -15.29 -5.64
N LEU A 75 1.18 -15.99 -5.52
CA LEU A 75 1.67 -16.47 -4.23
C LEU A 75 2.03 -15.31 -3.29
N SER A 76 2.66 -14.27 -3.81
CA SER A 76 2.99 -13.05 -3.06
C SER A 76 1.73 -12.37 -2.52
N LEU A 77 0.71 -12.13 -3.35
CA LEU A 77 -0.55 -11.53 -2.91
C LEU A 77 -1.30 -12.40 -1.91
N ARG A 78 -1.26 -13.73 -2.08
CA ARG A 78 -1.87 -14.66 -1.11
C ARG A 78 -1.16 -14.59 0.25
N ALA A 79 0.17 -14.58 0.24
CA ALA A 79 0.97 -14.45 1.46
C ALA A 79 0.71 -13.11 2.15
N LEU A 80 0.69 -12.01 1.40
CA LEU A 80 0.33 -10.67 1.90
C LEU A 80 -1.05 -10.68 2.58
N LYS A 81 -2.08 -11.20 1.91
CA LYS A 81 -3.43 -11.22 2.50
C LYS A 81 -3.50 -12.07 3.78
N ALA A 82 -2.78 -13.19 3.82
CA ALA A 82 -2.69 -14.04 5.01
C ALA A 82 -1.89 -13.39 6.16
N GLU A 83 -0.91 -12.56 5.83
CA GLU A 83 -0.13 -11.75 6.78
C GLU A 83 -1.01 -10.65 7.39
N ILE A 84 -1.68 -9.85 6.57
CA ILE A 84 -2.60 -8.78 7.00
C ILE A 84 -3.73 -9.34 7.87
N ALA A 85 -4.26 -10.52 7.55
CA ALA A 85 -5.36 -11.14 8.29
C ALA A 85 -5.01 -11.46 9.75
N LYS A 86 -3.71 -11.61 10.08
CA LYS A 86 -3.24 -11.86 11.45
C LYS A 86 -3.05 -10.58 12.27
N GLN A 87 -3.06 -9.42 11.61
CA GLN A 87 -2.82 -8.14 12.27
C GLN A 87 -4.10 -7.58 12.89
N LYS A 88 -3.94 -6.89 14.03
CA LYS A 88 -4.97 -5.99 14.58
C LYS A 88 -5.25 -4.84 13.62
N GLN A 89 -6.39 -4.19 13.76
CA GLN A 89 -6.78 -3.08 12.87
C GLN A 89 -5.76 -1.95 12.94
N SER A 90 -5.31 -1.58 14.14
CA SER A 90 -4.24 -0.59 14.34
C SER A 90 -2.92 -0.97 13.64
N GLY A 91 -2.52 -2.25 13.74
CA GLY A 91 -1.31 -2.77 13.09
C GLY A 91 -1.35 -2.67 11.57
N LYS A 92 -2.52 -2.92 10.96
CA LYS A 92 -2.72 -2.77 9.51
C LYS A 92 -2.47 -1.34 9.07
N LEU A 93 -2.98 -0.37 9.82
CA LEU A 93 -2.82 1.06 9.52
C LEU A 93 -1.38 1.52 9.70
N TYR A 94 -0.71 1.04 10.74
CA TYR A 94 0.71 1.34 10.97
C TYR A 94 1.60 0.83 9.85
N GLU A 95 1.43 -0.42 9.41
CA GLU A 95 2.23 -0.96 8.29
C GLU A 95 1.86 -0.30 6.95
N ALA A 96 0.61 0.14 6.77
CA ALA A 96 0.23 0.96 5.62
C ALA A 96 0.92 2.33 5.64
N ALA A 97 0.96 3.02 6.78
CA ALA A 97 1.65 4.30 6.95
C ALA A 97 3.15 4.20 6.63
N LYS A 98 3.83 3.13 7.09
CA LYS A 98 5.23 2.87 6.73
C LYS A 98 5.43 2.66 5.24
N CYS A 99 4.50 1.98 4.58
CA CYS A 99 4.57 1.82 3.12
C CYS A 99 4.45 3.17 2.40
N LEU A 100 3.60 4.09 2.87
CA LEU A 100 3.50 5.45 2.33
C LEU A 100 4.79 6.24 2.52
N ALA A 101 5.40 6.18 3.71
CA ALA A 101 6.71 6.78 3.94
C ALA A 101 7.81 6.21 3.04
N ASN A 102 7.77 4.90 2.76
CA ASN A 102 8.69 4.27 1.82
C ASN A 102 8.45 4.70 0.37
N VAL A 103 7.20 4.95 -0.04
CA VAL A 103 6.91 5.60 -1.34
C VAL A 103 7.60 6.95 -1.40
N GLY A 104 7.44 7.78 -0.36
CA GLY A 104 8.14 9.06 -0.26
C GLY A 104 9.66 8.92 -0.40
N ALA A 105 10.25 7.93 0.26
CA ALA A 105 11.68 7.64 0.15
C ALA A 105 12.10 7.25 -1.28
N GLU A 106 11.33 6.42 -2.00
CA GLU A 106 11.62 6.06 -3.39
C GLU A 106 11.49 7.26 -4.34
N LEU A 107 10.48 8.10 -4.14
CA LEU A 107 10.28 9.33 -4.93
C LEU A 107 11.44 10.32 -4.71
N TYR A 108 11.90 10.48 -3.47
CA TYR A 108 13.04 11.33 -3.15
C TYR A 108 14.32 10.88 -3.86
N LYS A 109 14.58 9.56 -3.93
CA LYS A 109 15.76 9.00 -4.61
C LYS A 109 15.82 9.34 -6.09
N VAL A 110 14.68 9.57 -6.74
CA VAL A 110 14.60 9.95 -8.16
C VAL A 110 14.41 11.45 -8.38
N GLY A 111 14.50 12.27 -7.32
CA GLY A 111 14.43 13.73 -7.40
C GLY A 111 13.00 14.30 -7.38
N ARG A 112 11.97 13.49 -7.11
CA ARG A 112 10.58 13.93 -6.96
C ARG A 112 10.31 14.40 -5.52
N GLY A 113 11.03 15.44 -5.11
CA GLY A 113 11.11 15.87 -3.70
C GLY A 113 9.80 16.41 -3.11
N GLU A 114 9.02 17.16 -3.88
CA GLU A 114 7.72 17.69 -3.43
C GLU A 114 6.73 16.56 -3.19
N GLU A 115 6.59 15.67 -4.17
CA GLU A 115 5.73 14.49 -4.04
C GLU A 115 6.21 13.59 -2.89
N ALA A 116 7.52 13.39 -2.75
CA ALA A 116 8.07 12.63 -1.64
C ALA A 116 7.64 13.16 -0.26
N ARG A 117 7.55 14.49 -0.11
CA ARG A 117 7.06 15.10 1.12
C ARG A 117 5.58 14.78 1.33
N ASP A 118 4.75 14.96 0.29
CA ASP A 118 3.31 14.73 0.39
C ASP A 118 3.01 13.27 0.78
N TRP A 119 3.74 12.30 0.22
CA TRP A 119 3.61 10.88 0.62
C TRP A 119 4.05 10.60 2.06
N CYS A 120 5.07 11.29 2.57
CA CYS A 120 5.46 11.19 3.97
C CYS A 120 4.40 11.80 4.90
N GLU A 121 3.80 12.93 4.50
CA GLU A 121 2.75 13.60 5.26
C GLU A 121 1.49 12.72 5.35
N TRP A 122 1.04 12.13 4.25
CA TRP A 122 -0.08 11.17 4.26
C TRP A 122 0.23 9.93 5.11
N GLY A 123 1.48 9.47 5.08
CA GLY A 123 1.96 8.42 5.98
C GLY A 123 1.75 8.78 7.45
N ALA A 124 2.16 9.98 7.85
CA ALA A 124 2.01 10.47 9.23
C ALA A 124 0.54 10.66 9.63
N GLU A 125 -0.30 11.18 8.73
CA GLU A 125 -1.74 11.30 8.97
C GLU A 125 -2.40 9.94 9.21
N LEU A 126 -2.07 8.96 8.37
CA LEU A 126 -2.58 7.60 8.49
C LEU A 126 -2.09 6.92 9.78
N GLU A 127 -0.85 7.16 10.18
CA GLU A 127 -0.33 6.71 11.47
C GLU A 127 -1.17 7.28 12.63
N GLY A 128 -1.54 8.56 12.56
CA GLY A 128 -2.44 9.20 13.51
C GLY A 128 -3.81 8.54 13.61
N VAL A 129 -4.37 8.05 12.50
CA VAL A 129 -5.59 7.23 12.49
C VAL A 129 -5.34 5.88 13.19
N GLY A 130 -4.20 5.24 12.90
CA GLY A 130 -3.76 4.01 13.55
C GLY A 130 -3.68 4.14 15.07
N TRP A 131 -3.12 5.23 15.59
CA TRP A 131 -3.02 5.52 17.02
C TRP A 131 -4.39 5.63 17.70
N LYS A 132 -5.34 6.32 17.07
CA LYS A 132 -6.71 6.45 17.60
C LYS A 132 -7.39 5.08 17.73
N ILE A 133 -7.24 4.22 16.73
CA ILE A 133 -7.79 2.87 16.74
C ILE A 133 -7.08 1.99 17.77
N TRP A 134 -5.76 2.09 17.88
CA TRP A 134 -5.00 1.36 18.90
C TRP A 134 -5.47 1.71 20.33
N GLU A 135 -5.72 2.98 20.62
CA GLU A 135 -6.25 3.39 21.92
C GLU A 135 -7.63 2.77 22.19
N GLN A 136 -8.49 2.68 21.18
CA GLN A 136 -9.80 2.05 21.30
C GLN A 136 -9.66 0.54 21.55
N GLU A 137 -8.82 -0.15 20.80
CA GLU A 137 -8.51 -1.57 20.98
C GLU A 137 -7.97 -1.84 22.40
N ARG A 138 -7.09 -0.98 22.90
CA ARG A 138 -6.52 -1.08 24.25
C ARG A 138 -7.60 -0.89 25.32
N ARG A 139 -8.44 0.13 25.20
CA ARG A 139 -9.55 0.39 26.15
C ARG A 139 -10.53 -0.77 26.18
N TRP A 140 -10.88 -1.33 25.03
CA TRP A 140 -11.76 -2.50 24.92
C TRP A 140 -11.14 -3.74 25.58
N ALA A 141 -9.85 -4.00 25.36
CA ALA A 141 -9.17 -5.13 26.01
C ALA A 141 -9.16 -4.99 27.55
N SER A 142 -8.89 -3.78 28.06
CA SER A 142 -8.94 -3.49 29.50
C SER A 142 -10.33 -3.68 30.10
N SER A 143 -11.41 -3.31 29.40
CA SER A 143 -12.78 -3.49 29.89
C SER A 143 -13.26 -4.95 29.89
N HIS A 144 -12.54 -5.85 29.22
CA HIS A 144 -12.88 -7.28 29.10
C HIS A 144 -11.85 -8.20 29.77
N GLY A 145 -10.89 -7.65 30.53
CA GLY A 145 -9.91 -8.43 31.29
C GLY A 145 -8.94 -9.23 30.41
N LEU A 146 -8.69 -8.77 29.17
CA LEU A 146 -7.81 -9.42 28.20
C LEU A 146 -6.39 -8.81 28.19
N SER A 147 -6.00 -8.12 29.27
CA SER A 147 -4.71 -7.42 29.41
C SER A 147 -3.56 -8.35 29.73
#